data_AF-A0AAU5FN08-F1
#
_entry.id   AF-A0AAU5FN08-F1
#
_cell.length_a   1.000
_cell.length_b   1.000
_cell.length_c   1.000
_cell.angle_alpha   90.00
_cell.angle_beta   90.00
_cell.angle_gamma   90.00
#
_symmetry.space_group_name_H-M   'P 1'
#
loop_
_entity.id
_entity.type
_entity.pdbx_description
1 polymer ?
#
loop_
_entity_poly.entity_id
_entity_poly.type
_entity_poly.pdbx_seq_one_letter_code
_entity_poly.pdbx_strand_id
1 'polypeptide(L)'
;MNARKQHLMAWVTGRSYGLELPERGAAVAVLADGADLEWLVKGGLVAPEGVVYAPSAAPVDGVTVVPYHGSFTEPGSEVQLGEDFFLQVQAYSIASFLALLGPTVVRVADGEDAEAFVADAEQALHQGVWSEVLTNPAVQLADVAVLGGRAPQDGRSLRLYVGPDHGVRVGLLGTVLGKADAGWEALEDSAPDPSRIPGGRAAAEAVRERHWLARYHSALQAVQSLRARGRQNVKVSGFGMRLNEGLELGAGAPDLCDPLAPVLLESADEHYVYAPSTSRVFQAAPDTARTLERVLVRPDADDQDSPAVAEARRFLEAAAGRAVS
;
A
#
# COMPACT_ATOMS: atom_id res chain seq x y z
N MET A 1 4.42 9.90 -14.71
CA MET A 1 4.28 10.42 -13.33
C MET A 1 5.51 11.26 -13.03
N ASN A 2 5.38 12.42 -12.40
CA ASN A 2 6.56 13.22 -11.98
C ASN A 2 7.36 12.37 -10.95
N ALA A 3 8.68 12.26 -11.11
CA ALA A 3 9.55 11.46 -10.24
C ALA A 3 9.38 11.80 -8.75
N ARG A 4 9.15 13.08 -8.41
CA ARG A 4 8.89 13.50 -7.02
C ARG A 4 7.60 12.89 -6.50
N LYS A 5 6.50 12.97 -7.27
CA LYS A 5 5.21 12.39 -6.90
C LYS A 5 5.30 10.86 -6.72
N GLN A 6 6.13 10.18 -7.51
CA GLN A 6 6.41 8.74 -7.34
C GLN A 6 7.12 8.45 -6.02
N HIS A 7 8.17 9.20 -5.67
CA HIS A 7 8.85 9.05 -4.37
C HIS A 7 7.91 9.36 -3.21
N LEU A 8 7.04 10.35 -3.34
CA LEU A 8 6.04 10.68 -2.32
C LEU A 8 5.05 9.52 -2.12
N MET A 9 4.48 8.99 -3.21
CA MET A 9 3.58 7.84 -3.13
C MET A 9 4.27 6.63 -2.50
N ALA A 10 5.55 6.41 -2.86
CA ALA A 10 6.34 5.35 -2.29
C ALA A 10 6.57 5.52 -0.79
N TRP A 11 6.86 6.74 -0.36
CA TRP A 11 6.99 7.09 1.05
C TRP A 11 5.69 6.89 1.82
N VAL A 12 4.55 7.33 1.29
CA VAL A 12 3.24 7.19 1.95
C VAL A 12 2.87 5.73 2.13
N THR A 13 3.00 4.92 1.08
CA THR A 13 2.41 3.57 1.03
C THR A 13 3.38 2.44 1.35
N GLY A 14 4.69 2.70 1.33
CA GLY A 14 5.72 1.67 1.45
C GLY A 14 5.92 0.82 0.18
N ARG A 15 5.39 1.24 -0.97
CA ARG A 15 5.52 0.52 -2.24
C ARG A 15 6.51 1.23 -3.15
N SER A 16 7.41 0.53 -3.84
CA SER A 16 8.45 1.24 -4.62
C SER A 16 7.91 1.91 -5.88
N TYR A 17 6.77 1.47 -6.42
CA TYR A 17 6.25 1.90 -7.72
C TYR A 17 7.30 1.83 -8.85
N GLY A 18 8.21 0.85 -8.79
CA GLY A 18 9.28 0.69 -9.78
C GLY A 18 10.54 1.51 -9.50
N LEU A 19 10.66 2.14 -8.33
CA LEU A 19 11.94 2.68 -7.86
C LEU A 19 12.92 1.54 -7.63
N GLU A 20 14.14 1.72 -8.14
CA GLU A 20 15.29 0.88 -7.80
C GLU A 20 15.71 1.22 -6.37
N LEU A 21 15.80 0.19 -5.52
CA LEU A 21 16.18 0.40 -4.13
C LEU A 21 17.69 0.49 -4.02
N PRO A 22 18.23 1.54 -3.37
CA PRO A 22 19.66 1.67 -3.14
C PRO A 22 20.17 0.59 -2.17
N GLU A 23 21.43 0.19 -2.36
CA GLU A 23 22.13 -0.70 -1.41
C GLU A 23 22.38 0.00 -0.05
N ARG A 24 22.52 1.33 -0.06
CA ARG A 24 22.78 2.17 1.12
C ARG A 24 22.01 3.48 1.06
N GLY A 25 21.47 3.88 2.22
CA GLY A 25 20.60 5.03 2.35
C GLY A 25 19.17 4.73 1.89
N ALA A 26 18.24 5.59 2.26
CA ALA A 26 16.85 5.53 1.78
C ALA A 26 16.70 6.21 0.43
N ALA A 27 15.82 5.69 -0.44
CA ALA A 27 15.43 6.36 -1.68
C ALA A 27 14.64 7.65 -1.41
N VAL A 28 13.81 7.66 -0.37
CA VAL A 28 13.02 8.83 0.04
C VAL A 28 13.02 9.03 1.55
N ALA A 29 13.18 10.28 1.99
CA ALA A 29 13.00 10.68 3.38
C ALA A 29 12.05 11.87 3.51
N VAL A 30 11.34 11.92 4.64
CA VAL A 30 10.57 13.09 5.08
C VAL A 30 11.09 13.52 6.44
N LEU A 31 11.38 14.80 6.59
CA LEU A 31 11.84 15.42 7.83
C LEU A 31 10.71 16.22 8.47
N ALA A 32 10.53 16.09 9.79
CA ALA A 32 9.68 17.00 10.56
C ALA A 32 10.34 18.38 10.77
N ASP A 33 11.67 18.44 10.79
CA ASP A 33 12.47 19.66 10.93
C ASP A 33 13.57 19.72 9.84
N GLY A 34 13.69 20.85 9.16
CA GLY A 34 14.71 21.07 8.14
C GLY A 34 16.13 21.08 8.71
N ALA A 35 16.30 21.31 10.01
CA ALA A 35 17.60 21.27 10.69
C ALA A 35 18.25 19.89 10.66
N ASP A 36 17.47 18.81 10.53
CA ASP A 36 17.98 17.44 10.47
C ASP A 36 18.60 17.08 9.10
N LEU A 37 18.43 17.92 8.07
CA LEU A 37 18.86 17.62 6.70
C LEU A 37 20.36 17.35 6.61
N GLU A 38 21.19 18.20 7.24
CA GLU A 38 22.65 18.03 7.19
C GLU A 38 23.09 16.73 7.87
N TRP A 39 22.47 16.38 8.99
CA TRP A 39 22.75 15.12 9.71
C TRP A 39 22.37 13.91 8.88
N LEU A 40 21.18 13.93 8.29
CA LEU A 40 20.67 12.85 7.44
C LEU A 40 21.58 12.60 6.21
N VAL A 41 22.03 13.66 5.55
CA VAL A 41 22.94 13.54 4.39
C VAL A 41 24.34 13.08 4.83
N LYS A 42 24.91 13.67 5.88
CA LYS A 42 26.24 13.30 6.39
C LYS A 42 26.29 11.87 6.94
N GLY A 43 25.22 11.41 7.57
CA GLY A 43 25.07 10.05 8.06
C GLY A 43 24.87 9.00 6.95
N GLY A 44 24.66 9.44 5.71
CA GLY A 44 24.33 8.55 4.59
C GLY A 44 22.96 7.88 4.74
N LEU A 45 22.04 8.51 5.48
CA LEU A 45 20.72 7.95 5.75
C LEU A 45 19.79 8.06 4.52
N VAL A 46 20.11 8.93 3.58
CA VAL A 46 19.49 8.98 2.25
C VAL A 46 20.55 8.69 1.20
N ALA A 47 20.15 7.90 0.20
CA ALA A 47 21.02 7.51 -0.88
C ALA A 47 21.44 8.73 -1.73
N PRO A 48 22.60 8.67 -2.40
CA PRO A 48 22.92 9.63 -3.45
C PRO A 48 21.77 9.74 -4.45
N GLU A 49 21.44 10.97 -4.84
CA GLU A 49 20.29 11.29 -5.72
C GLU A 49 18.90 10.98 -5.13
N GLY A 50 18.84 10.52 -3.87
CA GLY A 50 17.59 10.31 -3.15
C GLY A 50 16.80 11.61 -2.95
N VAL A 51 15.52 11.47 -2.63
CA VAL A 51 14.59 12.61 -2.46
C VAL A 51 14.33 12.87 -0.98
N VAL A 52 14.54 14.11 -0.54
CA VAL A 52 14.24 14.54 0.84
C VAL A 52 13.16 15.60 0.81
N TYR A 53 12.04 15.35 1.50
CA TYR A 53 11.02 16.34 1.78
C TYR A 53 11.32 16.98 3.13
N ALA A 54 11.53 18.30 3.15
CA ALA A 54 11.89 19.02 4.38
C ALA A 54 11.21 20.40 4.48
N PRO A 55 10.81 20.84 5.68
CA PRO A 55 10.28 22.19 5.85
C PRO A 55 11.42 23.21 5.82
N SER A 56 11.29 24.24 4.99
CA SER A 56 12.21 25.40 4.94
C SER A 56 13.71 25.06 4.91
N ALA A 57 14.11 23.99 4.23
CA ALA A 57 15.50 23.55 4.18
C ALA A 57 16.26 24.16 2.98
N ALA A 58 17.52 24.55 3.21
CA ALA A 58 18.42 24.94 2.13
C ALA A 58 18.78 23.72 1.26
N PRO A 59 19.05 23.90 -0.05
CA PRO A 59 19.59 22.85 -0.88
C PRO A 59 20.90 22.30 -0.29
N VAL A 60 21.08 20.98 -0.34
CA VAL A 60 22.32 20.30 0.06
C VAL A 60 22.77 19.41 -1.10
N ASP A 61 24.06 19.42 -1.38
CA ASP A 61 24.64 18.65 -2.48
C ASP A 61 24.46 17.13 -2.27
N GLY A 62 24.22 16.41 -3.36
CA GLY A 62 24.12 14.95 -3.37
C GLY A 62 22.72 14.38 -3.17
N VAL A 63 21.71 15.19 -2.84
CA VAL A 63 20.30 14.78 -2.74
C VAL A 63 19.37 15.79 -3.40
N THR A 64 18.17 15.35 -3.75
CA THR A 64 17.09 16.26 -4.22
C THR A 64 16.25 16.71 -3.03
N VAL A 65 16.39 17.97 -2.62
CA VAL A 65 15.55 18.56 -1.57
C VAL A 65 14.26 19.14 -2.18
N VAL A 66 13.12 18.71 -1.66
CA VAL A 66 11.80 19.24 -2.02
C VAL A 66 11.24 19.97 -0.80
N PRO A 67 11.18 21.31 -0.83
CA PRO A 67 10.62 22.07 0.29
C PRO A 67 9.12 21.79 0.39
N TYR A 68 8.62 21.72 1.62
CA TYR A 68 7.19 21.65 1.89
C TYR A 68 6.72 22.59 3.00
N HIS A 69 5.43 22.90 2.96
CA HIS A 69 4.69 23.57 4.03
C HIS A 69 3.52 22.70 4.50
N GLY A 70 3.08 22.87 5.74
CA GLY A 70 2.04 22.04 6.34
C GLY A 70 2.61 20.84 7.11
N SER A 71 1.83 19.79 7.28
CA SER A 71 2.20 18.63 8.10
C SER A 71 1.84 17.31 7.43
N PHE A 72 2.76 16.36 7.42
CA PHE A 72 2.44 14.97 7.04
C PHE A 72 1.76 14.18 8.17
N THR A 73 1.83 14.70 9.41
CA THR A 73 1.47 13.96 10.61
C THR A 73 0.14 14.40 11.22
N GLU A 74 -0.33 15.61 10.94
CA GLU A 74 -1.56 16.15 11.52
C GLU A 74 -2.76 15.85 10.62
N PRO A 75 -3.78 15.11 11.10
CA PRO A 75 -5.03 14.95 10.36
C PRO A 75 -5.73 16.30 10.12
N GLY A 76 -6.36 16.44 8.96
CA GLY A 76 -7.02 17.67 8.52
C GLY A 76 -6.07 18.71 7.91
N SER A 77 -4.76 18.45 7.93
CA SER A 77 -3.78 19.37 7.34
C SER A 77 -3.66 19.19 5.82
N GLU A 78 -3.00 20.17 5.20
CA GLU A 78 -2.63 20.15 3.79
C GLU A 78 -1.12 20.35 3.67
N VAL A 79 -0.46 19.47 2.92
CA VAL A 79 0.96 19.59 2.61
C VAL A 79 1.10 20.20 1.22
N GLN A 80 1.74 21.36 1.16
CA GLN A 80 2.11 22.01 -0.09
C GLN A 80 3.54 21.58 -0.47
N LEU A 81 3.71 21.01 -1.66
CA LEU A 81 5.00 20.60 -2.23
C LEU A 81 5.33 21.47 -3.45
N GLY A 82 6.28 22.39 -3.28
CA GLY A 82 6.55 23.40 -4.31
C GLY A 82 5.37 24.37 -4.49
N GLU A 83 5.08 24.77 -5.73
CA GLU A 83 4.07 25.80 -6.03
C GLU A 83 2.72 25.24 -6.49
N ASP A 84 2.68 24.00 -7.01
CA ASP A 84 1.56 23.49 -7.81
C ASP A 84 0.96 22.17 -7.31
N PHE A 85 1.46 21.63 -6.19
CA PHE A 85 0.97 20.37 -5.64
C PHE A 85 0.60 20.48 -4.17
N PHE A 86 -0.65 20.10 -3.89
CA PHE A 86 -1.22 20.06 -2.55
C PHE A 86 -1.67 18.64 -2.25
N LEU A 87 -1.32 18.14 -1.08
CA LEU A 87 -1.65 16.81 -0.59
C LEU A 87 -2.47 16.96 0.69
N GLN A 88 -3.72 16.50 0.66
CA GLN A 88 -4.56 16.51 1.86
C GLN A 88 -4.19 15.33 2.76
N VAL A 89 -4.10 15.54 4.07
CA VAL A 89 -3.86 14.48 5.06
C VAL A 89 -5.10 14.34 5.93
N GLN A 90 -5.75 13.18 5.93
CA GLN A 90 -7.00 12.95 6.64
C GLN A 90 -6.93 11.74 7.57
N ALA A 91 -7.64 11.84 8.70
CA ALA A 91 -7.91 10.69 9.57
C ALA A 91 -8.89 9.74 8.87
N TYR A 92 -8.76 8.44 9.13
CA TYR A 92 -9.54 7.41 8.45
C TYR A 92 -11.03 7.57 8.67
N SER A 93 -11.46 7.65 9.92
CA SER A 93 -12.86 7.74 10.36
C SER A 93 -13.58 8.96 9.79
N ILE A 94 -12.86 10.09 9.69
CA ILE A 94 -13.44 11.37 9.25
C ILE A 94 -13.50 11.48 7.73
N ALA A 95 -12.60 10.81 7.00
CA ALA A 95 -12.44 10.99 5.56
C ALA A 95 -13.73 10.68 4.76
N SER A 96 -14.62 9.82 5.28
CA SER A 96 -15.89 9.47 4.64
C SER A 96 -16.93 10.60 4.66
N PHE A 97 -16.76 11.57 5.55
CA PHE A 97 -17.65 12.72 5.71
C PHE A 97 -17.18 13.95 4.92
N LEU A 98 -16.02 13.88 4.27
CA LEU A 98 -15.40 15.02 3.58
C LEU A 98 -15.45 14.87 2.07
N ALA A 99 -15.66 15.99 1.37
CA ALA A 99 -15.46 16.04 -0.06
C ALA A 99 -13.95 16.09 -0.36
N LEU A 100 -13.39 14.98 -0.84
CA LEU A 100 -11.99 14.89 -1.23
C LEU A 100 -11.81 15.50 -2.62
N LEU A 101 -11.24 16.71 -2.66
CA LEU A 101 -11.12 17.51 -3.89
C LEU A 101 -9.82 17.25 -4.66
N GLY A 102 -8.88 16.47 -4.11
CA GLY A 102 -7.58 16.24 -4.72
C GLY A 102 -6.83 15.04 -4.13
N PRO A 103 -5.52 14.92 -4.46
CA PRO A 103 -4.65 13.89 -3.91
C PRO A 103 -4.72 13.90 -2.38
N THR A 104 -5.08 12.76 -1.80
CA THR A 104 -5.32 12.64 -0.36
C THR A 104 -4.58 11.43 0.19
N VAL A 105 -3.93 11.62 1.33
CA VAL A 105 -3.44 10.53 2.18
C VAL A 105 -4.41 10.34 3.32
N VAL A 106 -4.89 9.11 3.47
CA VAL A 106 -5.68 8.71 4.63
C VAL A 106 -4.78 7.92 5.58
N ARG A 107 -4.92 8.20 6.87
CA ARG A 107 -4.08 7.63 7.93
C ARG A 107 -4.93 7.07 9.05
N VAL A 108 -4.44 6.00 9.67
CA VAL A 108 -4.92 5.53 10.97
C VAL A 108 -4.16 6.32 12.04
N ALA A 109 -4.78 7.37 12.57
CA ALA A 109 -4.17 8.31 13.50
C ALA A 109 -4.47 7.98 14.97
N ASP A 110 -5.62 7.35 15.25
CA ASP A 110 -6.04 6.95 16.59
C ASP A 110 -6.74 5.57 16.62
N GLY A 111 -7.27 5.18 17.78
CA GLY A 111 -7.94 3.90 17.94
C GLY A 111 -9.28 3.79 17.22
N GLU A 112 -10.01 4.90 17.08
CA GLU A 112 -11.30 4.93 16.36
C GLU A 112 -11.06 4.70 14.86
N ASP A 113 -10.01 5.30 14.30
CA ASP A 113 -9.57 5.03 12.94
C ASP A 113 -9.20 3.55 12.74
N ALA A 114 -8.53 2.93 13.72
CA ALA A 114 -8.11 1.53 13.61
C ALA A 114 -9.31 0.57 13.64
N GLU A 115 -10.28 0.83 14.52
CA GLU A 115 -11.54 0.10 14.59
C GLU A 115 -12.35 0.24 13.30
N ALA A 116 -12.49 1.46 12.79
CA ALA A 116 -13.19 1.74 11.53
C ALA A 116 -12.51 1.05 10.33
N PHE A 117 -11.18 1.10 10.24
CA PHE A 117 -10.43 0.41 9.18
C PHE A 117 -10.67 -1.11 9.19
N VAL A 118 -10.61 -1.73 10.36
CA VAL A 118 -10.85 -3.18 10.49
C VAL A 118 -12.29 -3.52 10.13
N ALA A 119 -13.26 -2.73 10.60
CA ALA A 119 -14.68 -2.94 10.30
C ALA A 119 -14.97 -2.84 8.80
N ASP A 120 -14.44 -1.83 8.11
CA ASP A 120 -14.58 -1.66 6.66
C ASP A 120 -13.94 -2.84 5.89
N ALA A 121 -12.78 -3.32 6.34
CA ALA A 121 -12.15 -4.48 5.74
C ALA A 121 -12.99 -5.76 5.90
N GLU A 122 -13.58 -5.96 7.08
CA GLU A 122 -14.49 -7.09 7.33
C GLU A 122 -15.78 -6.97 6.50
N GLN A 123 -16.31 -5.76 6.36
CA GLN A 123 -17.49 -5.54 5.54
C GLN A 123 -17.20 -5.87 4.06
N ALA A 124 -16.02 -5.50 3.56
CA ALA A 124 -15.60 -5.89 2.22
C ALA A 124 -15.51 -7.42 2.09
N LEU A 125 -14.89 -8.11 3.07
CA LEU A 125 -14.76 -9.56 3.04
C LEU A 125 -16.13 -10.26 2.98
N HIS A 126 -17.04 -9.89 3.89
CA HIS A 126 -18.30 -10.61 4.08
C HIS A 126 -19.40 -10.17 3.10
N GLN A 127 -19.42 -8.90 2.72
CA GLN A 127 -20.53 -8.29 1.97
C GLN A 127 -20.09 -7.73 0.61
N GLY A 128 -18.79 -7.65 0.34
CA GLY A 128 -18.28 -7.01 -0.88
C GLY A 128 -18.50 -5.49 -0.90
N VAL A 129 -18.78 -4.90 0.25
CA VAL A 129 -18.98 -3.45 0.41
C VAL A 129 -17.64 -2.82 0.77
N TRP A 130 -17.17 -1.91 -0.07
CA TRP A 130 -15.88 -1.28 0.08
C TRP A 130 -16.01 0.15 0.59
N SER A 131 -15.06 0.56 1.43
CA SER A 131 -14.89 1.97 1.82
C SER A 131 -14.80 2.86 0.57
N GLU A 132 -15.75 3.80 0.43
CA GLU A 132 -15.79 4.70 -0.73
C GLU A 132 -14.54 5.57 -0.82
N VAL A 133 -14.06 6.02 0.33
CA VAL A 133 -12.83 6.80 0.48
C VAL A 133 -11.64 6.03 -0.05
N LEU A 134 -11.41 4.82 0.46
CA LEU A 134 -10.24 4.04 0.07
C LEU A 134 -10.31 3.61 -1.39
N THR A 135 -11.50 3.42 -1.96
CA THR A 135 -11.65 3.03 -3.36
C THR A 135 -11.55 4.21 -4.33
N ASN A 136 -11.47 5.45 -3.84
CA ASN A 136 -11.20 6.62 -4.67
C ASN A 136 -9.75 6.58 -5.21
N PRO A 137 -9.53 6.68 -6.54
CA PRO A 137 -8.19 6.65 -7.13
C PRO A 137 -7.23 7.77 -6.68
N ALA A 138 -7.77 8.90 -6.20
CA ALA A 138 -6.97 10.01 -5.69
C ALA A 138 -6.51 9.82 -4.24
N VAL A 139 -6.97 8.75 -3.57
CA VAL A 139 -6.71 8.47 -2.16
C VAL A 139 -5.65 7.38 -2.02
N GLN A 140 -4.69 7.58 -1.12
CA GLN A 140 -3.71 6.58 -0.72
C GLN A 140 -3.81 6.34 0.79
N LEU A 141 -3.86 5.07 1.19
CA LEU A 141 -3.75 4.69 2.60
C LEU A 141 -2.27 4.63 2.99
N ALA A 142 -1.89 5.31 4.06
CA ALA A 142 -0.54 5.29 4.57
C ALA A 142 -0.21 3.99 5.32
N ASP A 143 1.09 3.67 5.42
CA ASP A 143 1.63 2.63 6.31
C ASP A 143 0.99 1.24 6.13
N VAL A 144 0.70 0.90 4.87
CA VAL A 144 0.04 -0.33 4.43
C VAL A 144 0.64 -1.58 5.08
N ALA A 145 1.97 -1.66 5.19
CA ALA A 145 2.65 -2.83 5.76
C ALA A 145 2.33 -3.04 7.24
N VAL A 146 2.24 -1.96 8.03
CA VAL A 146 1.86 -2.02 9.45
C VAL A 146 0.39 -2.41 9.59
N LEU A 147 -0.46 -1.99 8.66
CA LEU A 147 -1.89 -2.30 8.58
C LEU A 147 -2.19 -3.68 7.93
N GLY A 148 -1.27 -4.64 8.02
CA GLY A 148 -1.45 -6.01 7.54
C GLY A 148 -1.34 -6.19 6.02
N GLY A 149 -0.98 -5.13 5.29
CA GLY A 149 -0.71 -5.19 3.85
C GLY A 149 0.62 -5.83 3.52
N ARG A 150 0.75 -6.37 2.30
CA ARG A 150 2.05 -6.82 1.79
C ARG A 150 2.72 -5.72 0.96
N ALA A 151 3.88 -5.28 1.42
CA ALA A 151 4.76 -4.36 0.70
C ALA A 151 6.20 -4.88 0.82
N PRO A 152 6.63 -5.81 -0.06
CA PRO A 152 7.90 -6.54 0.11
C PRO A 152 9.15 -5.66 -0.03
N GLN A 153 8.98 -4.47 -0.60
CA GLN A 153 10.03 -3.46 -0.79
C GLN A 153 10.01 -2.40 0.32
N ASP A 154 9.03 -2.46 1.25
CA ASP A 154 8.97 -1.51 2.35
C ASP A 154 10.11 -1.78 3.34
N GLY A 155 10.68 -0.70 3.87
CA GLY A 155 11.86 -0.76 4.72
C GLY A 155 12.74 0.48 4.62
N ARG A 156 13.83 0.48 5.38
CA ARG A 156 14.74 1.63 5.50
C ARG A 156 15.40 2.05 4.19
N SER A 157 15.63 1.12 3.25
CA SER A 157 16.18 1.45 1.92
C SER A 157 15.16 2.14 1.02
N LEU A 158 13.86 1.96 1.27
CA LEU A 158 12.82 2.65 0.53
C LEU A 158 12.52 4.00 1.17
N ARG A 159 12.03 3.99 2.41
CA ARG A 159 11.43 5.18 3.03
C ARG A 159 11.87 5.39 4.47
N LEU A 160 12.21 6.64 4.79
CA LEU A 160 12.46 7.09 6.17
C LEU A 160 11.58 8.29 6.55
N TYR A 161 11.25 8.36 7.82
CA TYR A 161 10.71 9.56 8.47
C TYR A 161 11.60 9.93 9.65
N VAL A 162 11.98 11.20 9.73
CA VAL A 162 12.68 11.77 10.89
C VAL A 162 11.68 12.62 11.66
N GLY A 163 11.32 12.16 12.86
CA GLY A 163 10.35 12.83 13.71
C GLY A 163 10.93 14.04 14.45
N PRO A 164 10.06 14.84 15.11
CA PRO A 164 10.51 15.98 15.95
C PRO A 164 11.42 15.58 17.12
N ASP A 165 11.46 14.29 17.47
CA ASP A 165 12.36 13.71 18.47
C ASP A 165 13.72 13.29 17.89
N HIS A 166 14.00 13.69 16.64
CA HIS A 166 15.12 13.24 15.80
C HIS A 166 15.17 11.71 15.62
N GLY A 167 14.09 11.01 15.92
CA GLY A 167 13.98 9.56 15.77
C GLY A 167 13.73 9.18 14.31
N VAL A 168 14.52 8.23 13.80
CA VAL A 168 14.41 7.71 12.43
C VAL A 168 13.51 6.49 12.41
N ARG A 169 12.54 6.43 11.50
CA ARG A 169 11.55 5.35 11.37
C ARG A 169 11.27 5.00 9.90
N VAL A 170 10.76 3.80 9.64
CA VAL A 170 10.18 3.45 8.33
C VAL A 170 8.72 3.91 8.28
N GLY A 171 8.42 4.97 7.52
CA GLY A 171 7.09 5.57 7.52
C GLY A 171 6.71 6.21 8.87
N LEU A 172 5.43 6.54 9.05
CA LEU A 172 4.96 7.27 10.24
C LEU A 172 4.64 6.33 11.41
N LEU A 173 4.09 5.15 11.10
CA LEU A 173 3.81 4.10 12.09
C LEU A 173 4.98 3.13 12.29
N GLY A 174 6.18 3.41 11.77
CA GLY A 174 7.34 2.55 11.97
C GLY A 174 7.88 2.54 13.41
N THR A 175 8.63 1.48 13.73
CA THR A 175 9.50 1.44 14.91
C THR A 175 10.68 2.38 14.72
N VAL A 176 11.19 2.94 15.82
CA VAL A 176 12.40 3.76 15.80
C VAL A 176 13.61 2.87 15.52
N LEU A 177 14.31 3.16 14.43
CA LEU A 177 15.51 2.46 13.98
C LEU A 177 16.79 3.06 14.57
N GLY A 178 16.73 4.32 15.00
CA GLY A 178 17.88 5.09 15.48
C GLY A 178 17.61 6.59 15.53
N LYS A 179 18.67 7.39 15.47
CA LYS A 179 18.63 8.86 15.49
C LYS A 179 19.13 9.46 14.16
N ALA A 180 18.71 10.70 13.87
CA ALA A 180 19.05 11.38 12.62
C ALA A 180 20.54 11.68 12.44
N ASP A 181 21.26 11.84 13.56
CA ASP A 181 22.71 12.04 13.61
C ASP A 181 23.52 10.73 13.59
N ALA A 182 22.84 9.58 13.56
CA ALA A 182 23.47 8.28 13.41
C ALA A 182 23.88 8.04 11.95
N GLY A 183 24.89 7.18 11.75
CA GLY A 183 25.24 6.67 10.42
C GLY A 183 24.31 5.55 9.97
N TRP A 184 24.22 5.32 8.65
CA TRP A 184 23.40 4.26 8.05
C TRP A 184 23.56 2.89 8.72
N GLU A 185 24.81 2.50 8.98
CA GLU A 185 25.14 1.20 9.58
C GLU A 185 24.69 1.07 11.05
N ALA A 186 24.40 2.20 11.71
CA ALA A 186 23.92 2.22 13.09
C ALA A 186 22.38 2.17 13.18
N LEU A 187 21.66 2.34 12.06
CA LEU A 187 20.22 2.11 12.05
C LEU A 187 19.93 0.61 12.12
N GLU A 188 18.97 0.25 12.95
CA GLU A 188 18.45 -1.11 13.00
C GLU A 188 17.57 -1.40 11.77
N ASP A 189 17.51 -2.66 11.37
CA ASP A 189 16.43 -3.14 10.51
C ASP A 189 15.21 -3.46 11.38
N SER A 190 14.02 -3.07 10.92
CA SER A 190 12.78 -3.40 11.61
C SER A 190 11.74 -3.89 10.60
N ALA A 191 11.10 -5.00 10.93
CA ALA A 191 9.91 -5.45 10.22
C ALA A 191 8.72 -4.56 10.60
N PRO A 192 7.68 -4.46 9.74
CA PRO A 192 6.43 -3.83 10.12
C PRO A 192 5.89 -4.43 11.42
N ASP A 193 5.60 -3.57 12.40
CA ASP A 193 5.14 -3.98 13.73
C ASP A 193 3.72 -3.44 13.98
N PRO A 194 2.68 -4.30 13.94
CA PRO A 194 1.31 -3.91 14.25
C PRO A 194 1.13 -3.31 15.65
N SER A 195 2.06 -3.50 16.59
CA SER A 195 2.01 -2.86 17.91
C SER A 195 2.07 -1.32 17.84
N ARG A 196 2.51 -0.79 16.70
CA ARG A 196 2.60 0.64 16.42
C ARG A 196 1.29 1.25 15.93
N ILE A 197 0.27 0.44 15.64
CA ILE A 197 -1.05 0.93 15.24
C ILE A 197 -1.68 1.65 16.45
N PRO A 198 -2.17 2.89 16.27
CA PRO A 198 -2.97 3.56 17.29
C PRO A 198 -4.17 2.71 17.75
N GLY A 199 -4.54 2.77 19.03
CA GLY A 199 -5.43 1.77 19.66
C GLY A 199 -4.69 0.60 20.30
N GLY A 200 -3.38 0.51 20.12
CA GLY A 200 -2.48 -0.34 20.90
C GLY A 200 -2.70 -1.83 20.67
N ARG A 201 -2.66 -2.62 21.75
CA ARG A 201 -2.68 -4.09 21.66
C ARG A 201 -3.91 -4.64 20.94
N ALA A 202 -5.09 -4.06 21.18
CA ALA A 202 -6.34 -4.53 20.56
C ALA A 202 -6.31 -4.36 19.04
N ALA A 203 -5.89 -3.18 18.54
CA ALA A 203 -5.71 -2.93 17.11
C ALA A 203 -4.64 -3.86 16.49
N ALA A 204 -3.52 -4.05 17.20
CA ALA A 204 -2.46 -4.94 16.77
C ALA A 204 -2.90 -6.41 16.67
N GLU A 205 -3.72 -6.89 17.62
CA GLU A 205 -4.32 -8.23 17.57
C GLU A 205 -5.32 -8.34 16.42
N ALA A 206 -6.17 -7.34 16.25
CA ALA A 206 -7.16 -7.32 15.18
C ALA A 206 -6.51 -7.43 13.78
N VAL A 207 -5.44 -6.70 13.53
CA VAL A 207 -4.70 -6.81 12.26
C VAL A 207 -4.01 -8.17 12.12
N ARG A 208 -3.38 -8.69 13.18
CA ARG A 208 -2.65 -9.98 13.12
C ARG A 208 -3.56 -11.18 12.88
N GLU A 209 -4.76 -11.19 13.45
CA GLU A 209 -5.72 -12.29 13.30
C GLU A 209 -6.34 -12.37 11.89
N ARG A 210 -6.21 -11.30 11.09
CA ARG A 210 -6.81 -11.17 9.77
C ARG A 210 -5.72 -11.31 8.70
N HIS A 211 -5.17 -12.50 8.53
CA HIS A 211 -4.12 -12.81 7.55
C HIS A 211 -4.49 -12.42 6.11
N TRP A 212 -5.78 -12.38 5.80
CA TRP A 212 -6.33 -11.95 4.51
C TRP A 212 -6.25 -10.42 4.28
N LEU A 213 -5.87 -9.60 5.26
CA LEU A 213 -5.68 -8.15 5.07
C LEU A 213 -4.67 -7.85 3.96
N ALA A 214 -3.63 -8.67 3.83
CA ALA A 214 -2.66 -8.52 2.76
C ALA A 214 -3.32 -8.64 1.37
N ARG A 215 -4.29 -9.54 1.24
CA ARG A 215 -5.14 -9.68 0.05
C ARG A 215 -6.12 -8.52 -0.10
N TYR A 216 -6.74 -8.06 0.98
CA TYR A 216 -7.62 -6.89 0.98
C TYR A 216 -6.92 -5.65 0.39
N HIS A 217 -5.68 -5.39 0.79
CA HIS A 217 -4.90 -4.28 0.24
C HIS A 217 -4.60 -4.43 -1.27
N SER A 218 -4.32 -5.66 -1.74
CA SER A 218 -4.17 -5.94 -3.19
C SER A 218 -5.48 -5.75 -3.96
N ALA A 219 -6.60 -6.19 -3.38
CA ALA A 219 -7.93 -6.00 -3.95
C ALA A 219 -8.34 -4.52 -4.00
N LEU A 220 -8.02 -3.76 -2.96
CA LEU A 220 -8.27 -2.32 -2.93
C LEU A 220 -7.56 -1.60 -4.08
N GLN A 221 -6.27 -1.91 -4.31
CA GLN A 221 -5.55 -1.38 -5.47
C GLN A 221 -6.21 -1.76 -6.79
N ALA A 222 -6.70 -2.99 -6.92
CA ALA A 222 -7.39 -3.45 -8.11
C ALA A 222 -8.67 -2.64 -8.37
N VAL A 223 -9.47 -2.38 -7.31
CA VAL A 223 -10.67 -1.54 -7.38
C VAL A 223 -10.32 -0.10 -7.75
N GLN A 224 -9.33 0.51 -7.08
CA GLN A 224 -8.83 1.85 -7.42
C GLN A 224 -8.38 1.93 -8.88
N SER A 225 -7.67 0.92 -9.36
CA SER A 225 -7.18 0.83 -10.74
C SER A 225 -8.34 0.82 -11.74
N LEU A 226 -9.39 0.02 -11.51
CA LEU A 226 -10.56 0.01 -12.38
C LEU A 226 -11.36 1.32 -12.31
N ARG A 227 -11.54 1.90 -11.13
CA ARG A 227 -12.21 3.20 -10.95
C ARG A 227 -11.47 4.35 -11.64
N ALA A 228 -10.13 4.33 -11.62
CA ALA A 228 -9.30 5.28 -12.37
C ALA A 228 -9.54 5.21 -13.89
N ARG A 229 -10.05 4.08 -14.39
CA ARG A 229 -10.44 3.86 -15.79
C ARG A 229 -11.94 4.10 -16.04
N GLY A 230 -12.64 4.71 -15.09
CA GLY A 230 -14.07 5.05 -15.21
C GLY A 230 -15.02 3.89 -14.94
N ARG A 231 -14.53 2.75 -14.43
CA ARG A 231 -15.40 1.60 -14.08
C ARG A 231 -16.06 1.83 -12.73
N GLN A 232 -17.34 1.48 -12.65
CA GLN A 232 -18.19 1.65 -11.47
C GLN A 232 -18.74 0.29 -11.03
N ASN A 233 -19.29 0.21 -9.81
CA ASN A 233 -19.87 -1.03 -9.27
C ASN A 233 -18.93 -2.24 -9.39
N VAL A 234 -17.64 -2.01 -9.15
CA VAL A 234 -16.59 -3.04 -9.22
C VAL A 234 -16.81 -4.04 -8.10
N LYS A 235 -17.02 -5.31 -8.46
CA LYS A 235 -17.04 -6.44 -7.53
C LYS A 235 -15.72 -7.19 -7.59
N VAL A 236 -15.32 -7.81 -6.49
CA VAL A 236 -14.05 -8.54 -6.41
C VAL A 236 -14.33 -9.97 -5.97
N SER A 237 -13.84 -10.95 -6.72
CA SER A 237 -13.91 -12.34 -6.29
C SER A 237 -13.17 -12.55 -4.97
N GLY A 238 -13.84 -13.21 -4.03
CA GLY A 238 -13.34 -13.47 -2.68
C GLY A 238 -13.78 -12.46 -1.63
N PHE A 239 -14.45 -11.37 -2.06
CA PHE A 239 -14.98 -10.33 -1.18
C PHE A 239 -16.49 -10.19 -1.45
N GLY A 240 -17.30 -10.84 -0.61
CA GLY A 240 -18.77 -10.89 -0.72
C GLY A 240 -19.34 -11.74 -1.87
N MET A 241 -18.52 -12.21 -2.80
CA MET A 241 -18.98 -12.94 -4.00
C MET A 241 -17.90 -13.88 -4.57
N ARG A 242 -18.34 -14.80 -5.44
CA ARG A 242 -17.51 -15.62 -6.34
C ARG A 242 -18.08 -15.60 -7.76
N LEU A 243 -17.22 -15.64 -8.78
CA LEU A 243 -17.61 -15.68 -10.20
C LEU A 243 -18.20 -17.05 -10.55
N ASN A 244 -17.71 -18.11 -9.89
CA ASN A 244 -18.26 -19.45 -9.89
C ASN A 244 -19.04 -19.68 -8.59
N GLU A 245 -20.32 -19.99 -8.74
CA GLU A 245 -21.14 -20.43 -7.62
C GLU A 245 -20.57 -21.70 -6.98
N GLY A 246 -20.61 -21.78 -5.65
CA GLY A 246 -20.16 -22.96 -4.89
C GLY A 246 -18.65 -23.06 -4.63
N LEU A 247 -17.85 -22.05 -5.03
CA LEU A 247 -16.49 -21.90 -4.52
C LEU A 247 -16.49 -21.34 -3.09
N GLU A 248 -15.49 -21.74 -2.30
CA GLU A 248 -15.34 -21.31 -0.91
C GLU A 248 -15.24 -19.79 -0.80
N LEU A 249 -15.94 -19.20 0.17
CA LEU A 249 -15.92 -17.77 0.48
C LEU A 249 -15.56 -17.57 1.96
N GLY A 250 -14.88 -16.45 2.26
CA GLY A 250 -14.52 -16.06 3.62
C GLY A 250 -13.03 -16.21 3.90
N ALA A 251 -12.62 -15.79 5.10
CA ALA A 251 -11.22 -15.58 5.50
C ALA A 251 -10.29 -16.80 5.32
N GLY A 252 -10.83 -18.02 5.33
CA GLY A 252 -10.07 -19.26 5.15
C GLY A 252 -9.79 -19.65 3.70
N ALA A 253 -10.40 -18.98 2.72
CA ALA A 253 -10.28 -19.39 1.33
C ALA A 253 -8.83 -19.29 0.83
N PRO A 254 -8.32 -20.31 0.09
CA PRO A 254 -6.89 -20.39 -0.28
C PRO A 254 -6.35 -19.16 -1.03
N ASP A 255 -7.16 -18.55 -1.89
CA ASP A 255 -6.78 -17.37 -2.67
C ASP A 255 -6.58 -16.12 -1.81
N LEU A 256 -7.21 -16.05 -0.62
CA LEU A 256 -7.04 -14.95 0.32
C LEU A 256 -5.77 -15.04 1.15
N CYS A 257 -5.16 -16.23 1.22
CA CYS A 257 -3.87 -16.44 1.89
C CYS A 257 -2.67 -16.03 1.03
N ASP A 258 -2.87 -15.80 -0.28
CA ASP A 258 -1.83 -15.38 -1.21
C ASP A 258 -2.01 -13.91 -1.66
N PRO A 259 -1.31 -12.96 -1.02
CA PRO A 259 -1.42 -11.53 -1.37
C PRO A 259 -0.84 -11.17 -2.74
N LEU A 260 -0.02 -12.03 -3.35
CA LEU A 260 0.59 -11.80 -4.66
C LEU A 260 -0.21 -12.45 -5.80
N ALA A 261 -1.14 -13.34 -5.48
CA ALA A 261 -2.00 -13.93 -6.49
C ALA A 261 -2.76 -12.84 -7.28
N PRO A 262 -3.08 -13.04 -8.56
CA PRO A 262 -3.93 -12.12 -9.30
C PRO A 262 -5.32 -11.94 -8.66
N VAL A 263 -5.86 -10.73 -8.71
CA VAL A 263 -7.20 -10.38 -8.21
C VAL A 263 -8.17 -10.38 -9.38
N LEU A 264 -9.30 -11.08 -9.25
CA LEU A 264 -10.34 -11.14 -10.27
C LEU A 264 -11.47 -10.17 -9.92
N LEU A 265 -11.91 -9.41 -10.91
CA LEU A 265 -12.94 -8.38 -10.74
C LEU A 265 -14.02 -8.49 -11.81
N GLU A 266 -15.21 -8.02 -11.48
CA GLU A 266 -16.35 -7.88 -12.37
C GLU A 266 -16.86 -6.43 -12.33
N SER A 267 -17.18 -5.85 -13.49
CA SER A 267 -17.83 -4.55 -13.60
C SER A 267 -18.67 -4.51 -14.86
N ALA A 268 -19.99 -4.29 -14.71
CA ALA A 268 -20.93 -4.23 -15.85
C ALA A 268 -20.79 -5.43 -16.80
N ASP A 269 -20.79 -6.65 -16.25
CA ASP A 269 -20.65 -7.93 -16.93
C ASP A 269 -19.28 -8.19 -17.62
N GLU A 270 -18.36 -7.22 -17.57
CA GLU A 270 -16.98 -7.40 -18.00
C GLU A 270 -16.10 -7.93 -16.86
N HIS A 271 -15.15 -8.80 -17.21
CA HIS A 271 -14.27 -9.45 -16.25
C HIS A 271 -12.83 -8.96 -16.41
N TYR A 272 -12.15 -8.80 -15.27
CA TYR A 272 -10.81 -8.24 -15.21
C TYR A 272 -9.91 -9.07 -14.31
N VAL A 273 -8.62 -9.04 -14.63
CA VAL A 273 -7.55 -9.58 -13.80
C VAL A 273 -6.58 -8.46 -13.48
N TYR A 274 -6.34 -8.24 -12.19
CA TYR A 274 -5.30 -7.35 -11.69
C TYR A 274 -4.11 -8.17 -11.17
N ALA A 275 -2.90 -7.85 -11.62
CA ALA A 275 -1.67 -8.49 -11.16
C ALA A 275 -0.96 -7.58 -10.14
N PRO A 276 -0.97 -7.90 -8.82
CA PRO A 276 -0.41 -7.02 -7.80
C PRO A 276 1.08 -6.72 -7.98
N SER A 277 1.84 -7.70 -8.47
CA SER A 277 3.29 -7.61 -8.69
C SER A 277 3.69 -6.52 -9.69
N THR A 278 2.86 -6.30 -10.72
CA THR A 278 3.15 -5.37 -11.82
C THR A 278 2.15 -4.21 -11.88
N SER A 279 1.13 -4.20 -11.01
CA SER A 279 0.00 -3.27 -11.03
C SER A 279 -0.75 -3.22 -12.38
N ARG A 280 -0.64 -4.27 -13.20
CA ARG A 280 -1.27 -4.34 -14.52
C ARG A 280 -2.69 -4.88 -14.41
N VAL A 281 -3.57 -4.37 -15.29
CA VAL A 281 -4.94 -4.84 -15.46
C VAL A 281 -5.08 -5.45 -16.85
N PHE A 282 -5.73 -6.61 -16.91
CA PHE A 282 -6.07 -7.32 -18.13
C PHE A 282 -7.58 -7.53 -18.16
N GLN A 283 -8.20 -7.36 -19.33
CA GLN A 283 -9.58 -7.81 -19.54
C GLN A 283 -9.55 -9.30 -19.87
N ALA A 284 -10.47 -10.05 -19.30
CA ALA A 284 -10.61 -11.49 -19.53
C ALA A 284 -12.00 -11.81 -20.09
N ALA A 285 -12.08 -12.85 -20.91
CA ALA A 285 -13.36 -13.44 -21.25
C ALA A 285 -14.00 -14.08 -19.99
N PRO A 286 -15.33 -14.13 -19.87
CA PRO A 286 -16.01 -14.68 -18.69
C PRO A 286 -15.53 -16.10 -18.32
N ASP A 287 -15.42 -17.00 -19.30
CA ASP A 287 -14.97 -18.38 -19.07
C ASP A 287 -13.51 -18.46 -18.63
N THR A 288 -12.65 -17.56 -19.13
CA THR A 288 -11.26 -17.44 -18.69
C THR A 288 -11.20 -16.97 -17.23
N ALA A 289 -11.96 -15.93 -16.86
CA ALA A 289 -12.00 -15.42 -15.50
C ALA A 289 -12.50 -16.49 -14.51
N ARG A 290 -13.56 -17.24 -14.89
CA ARG A 290 -14.07 -18.37 -14.11
C ARG A 290 -13.04 -19.49 -13.98
N THR A 291 -12.31 -19.81 -15.04
CA THR A 291 -11.26 -20.84 -15.00
C THR A 291 -10.12 -20.41 -14.06
N LEU A 292 -9.65 -19.16 -14.17
CA LEU A 292 -8.64 -18.59 -13.27
C LEU A 292 -9.07 -18.65 -11.81
N GLU A 293 -10.33 -18.31 -11.51
CA GLU A 293 -10.86 -18.34 -10.14
C GLU A 293 -10.81 -19.75 -9.54
N ARG A 294 -11.22 -20.77 -10.29
CA ARG A 294 -11.17 -22.17 -9.82
C ARG A 294 -9.76 -22.58 -9.47
N VAL A 295 -8.78 -22.21 -10.30
CA VAL A 295 -7.36 -22.52 -10.06
C VAL A 295 -6.83 -21.82 -8.81
N LEU A 296 -7.23 -20.56 -8.59
CA LEU A 296 -6.84 -19.80 -7.41
C LEU A 296 -7.42 -20.38 -6.11
N VAL A 297 -8.70 -20.77 -6.12
CA VAL A 297 -9.40 -21.26 -4.93
C VAL A 297 -9.11 -22.74 -4.66
N ARG A 298 -8.81 -23.53 -5.70
CA ARG A 298 -8.54 -24.97 -5.59
C ARG A 298 -7.19 -25.32 -6.23
N PRO A 299 -6.06 -24.86 -5.66
CA PRO A 299 -4.74 -25.06 -6.26
C PRO A 299 -4.38 -26.55 -6.40
N ASP A 300 -4.87 -27.41 -5.50
CA ASP A 300 -4.57 -28.84 -5.46
C ASP A 300 -5.63 -29.72 -6.15
N ALA A 301 -6.66 -29.13 -6.77
CA ALA A 301 -7.65 -29.93 -7.48
C ALA A 301 -7.00 -30.66 -8.66
N ASP A 302 -7.26 -31.96 -8.75
CA ASP A 302 -6.73 -32.90 -9.74
C ASP A 302 -7.34 -32.72 -11.15
N ASP A 303 -7.81 -31.50 -11.47
CA ASP A 303 -8.30 -31.06 -12.79
C ASP A 303 -7.14 -30.96 -13.81
N GLN A 304 -6.16 -31.85 -13.74
CA GLN A 304 -4.90 -31.84 -14.51
C GLN A 304 -5.10 -32.08 -16.02
N ASP A 305 -6.29 -32.46 -16.47
CA ASP A 305 -6.51 -32.91 -17.85
C ASP A 305 -7.05 -31.83 -18.82
N SER A 306 -7.33 -30.60 -18.37
CA SER A 306 -7.75 -29.54 -19.28
C SER A 306 -6.58 -28.62 -19.67
N PRO A 307 -6.25 -28.47 -20.96
CA PRO A 307 -5.27 -27.50 -21.45
C PRO A 307 -5.51 -26.07 -20.93
N ALA A 308 -6.78 -25.70 -20.73
CA ALA A 308 -7.17 -24.39 -20.21
C ALA A 308 -6.75 -24.18 -18.74
N VAL A 309 -6.78 -25.23 -17.92
CA VAL A 309 -6.34 -25.17 -16.51
C VAL A 309 -4.82 -25.03 -16.44
N ALA A 310 -4.08 -25.76 -17.28
CA ALA A 310 -2.62 -25.65 -17.35
C ALA A 310 -2.16 -24.27 -17.86
N GLU A 311 -2.87 -23.68 -18.83
CA GLU A 311 -2.61 -22.31 -19.28
C GLU A 311 -2.95 -21.28 -18.21
N ALA A 312 -4.08 -21.44 -17.51
CA ALA A 312 -4.46 -20.59 -16.39
C ALA A 312 -3.38 -20.58 -15.28
N ARG A 313 -2.84 -21.74 -14.89
CA ARG A 313 -1.75 -21.83 -13.89
C ARG A 313 -0.51 -21.03 -14.31
N ARG A 314 -0.03 -21.25 -15.54
CA ARG A 314 1.14 -20.53 -16.09
C ARG A 314 0.91 -19.02 -16.10
N PHE A 315 -0.28 -18.57 -16.48
CA PHE A 315 -0.63 -17.16 -16.43
C PHE A 315 -0.63 -16.62 -15.00
N LEU A 316 -1.21 -17.34 -14.03
CA LEU A 316 -1.26 -16.91 -12.62
C LEU A 316 0.13 -16.81 -12.01
N GLU A 317 1.03 -17.76 -12.31
CA GLU A 317 2.43 -17.73 -11.87
C GLU A 317 3.16 -16.52 -12.42
N ALA A 318 3.08 -16.29 -13.73
CA ALA A 318 3.68 -15.13 -14.38
C ALA A 318 3.12 -13.81 -13.82
N ALA A 319 1.80 -13.73 -13.61
CA ALA A 319 1.15 -12.55 -13.05
C ALA A 319 1.46 -12.34 -11.55
N ALA A 320 1.75 -13.41 -10.80
CA ALA A 320 2.26 -13.31 -9.44
C ALA A 320 3.76 -12.92 -9.38
N GLY A 321 4.45 -12.86 -10.54
CA GLY A 321 5.89 -12.62 -10.61
C GLY A 321 6.73 -13.82 -10.19
N ARG A 322 6.15 -15.03 -10.23
CA ARG A 322 6.84 -16.30 -9.96
C ARG A 322 7.44 -16.82 -11.26
N ALA A 323 8.65 -17.39 -11.19
CA ALA A 323 9.23 -18.06 -12.35
C ALA A 323 8.35 -19.25 -12.74
N VAL A 324 7.98 -19.33 -14.02
CA VAL A 324 7.26 -20.49 -14.59
C VAL A 324 8.27 -21.63 -14.67
N SER A 325 8.07 -22.69 -13.89
CA SER A 325 8.90 -23.91 -13.93
C SER A 325 8.52 -24.80 -15.11
#